data_AF-A0A016UT65-F1
#
_entry.id   AF-A0A016UT65-F1
#
_cell.length_a   1.000
_cell.length_b   1.000
_cell.length_c   1.000
_cell.angle_alpha   90.00
_cell.angle_beta   90.00
_cell.angle_gamma   90.00
#
_symmetry.space_group_name_H-M   'P 1'
#
loop_
_entity.id
_entity.type
_entity.pdbx_description
1 polymer ?
#
loop_
_entity_poly.entity_id
_entity_poly.type
_entity_poly.pdbx_seq_one_letter_code
_entity_poly.pdbx_strand_id
1 'polypeptide(L)'
;MVVPYETVATQHNPLICSMKVMPPKRMHDERCGPARIKWWRLKEKEETVTSRIELPLITNIDETWDNATQAIVEVARSKLGTSKPGCRKIDKQAWLWMDGVRIKVREKKRLYTYYSMTKRMTTGSSTW
;
A
#
# COMPACT_ATOMS: atom_id res chain seq x y z
N MET A 1 7.58 -52.84 -30.61
CA MET A 1 7.85 -52.88 -29.16
C MET A 1 8.27 -51.48 -28.74
N VAL A 2 7.34 -50.72 -28.13
CA VAL A 2 7.57 -49.32 -27.75
C VAL A 2 8.25 -49.32 -26.39
N VAL A 3 9.41 -48.69 -26.32
CA VAL A 3 10.18 -48.50 -25.07
C VAL A 3 9.46 -47.45 -24.22
N PRO A 4 9.08 -47.74 -22.97
CA PRO A 4 8.39 -46.78 -22.14
C PRO A 4 9.34 -45.63 -21.77
N TYR A 5 8.84 -44.41 -21.96
CA TYR A 5 9.45 -43.15 -21.57
C TYR A 5 9.94 -43.21 -20.11
N GLU A 6 11.21 -42.87 -19.89
CA GLU A 6 11.78 -42.78 -18.56
C GLU A 6 11.01 -41.73 -17.75
N THR A 7 10.32 -42.22 -16.72
CA THR A 7 9.74 -41.39 -15.69
C THR A 7 10.88 -40.86 -14.84
N VAL A 8 11.35 -39.66 -15.17
CA VAL A 8 12.33 -38.92 -14.37
C VAL A 8 11.72 -38.67 -13.00
N ALA A 9 12.02 -39.55 -12.04
CA ALA A 9 11.66 -39.39 -10.65
C ALA A 9 12.26 -38.07 -10.16
N THR A 10 11.45 -37.22 -9.51
CA THR A 10 11.88 -35.93 -8.99
C THR A 10 12.90 -36.18 -7.87
N GLN A 11 14.20 -36.11 -8.18
CA GLN A 11 15.31 -36.43 -7.27
C GLN A 11 15.43 -35.45 -6.07
N HIS A 12 14.64 -34.38 -6.09
CA HIS A 12 14.68 -33.34 -5.07
C HIS A 12 13.70 -33.66 -3.95
N ASN A 13 14.22 -34.18 -2.82
CA ASN A 13 13.49 -34.21 -1.56
C ASN A 13 13.45 -32.78 -0.97
N PRO A 14 12.29 -32.13 -0.86
CA PRO A 14 12.20 -30.81 -0.25
C PRO A 14 12.49 -30.92 1.25
N LEU A 15 13.54 -30.25 1.72
CA LEU A 15 13.81 -30.08 3.14
C LEU A 15 12.81 -29.10 3.74
N ILE A 16 11.90 -29.60 4.56
CA ILE A 16 10.93 -28.77 5.28
C ILE A 16 11.57 -28.32 6.60
N CYS A 17 11.90 -27.03 6.69
CA CYS A 17 12.31 -26.40 7.93
C CYS A 17 11.10 -25.76 8.65
N SER A 18 10.85 -26.13 9.91
CA SER A 18 9.87 -25.46 10.75
C SER A 18 10.55 -24.35 11.56
N MET A 19 10.39 -23.09 11.15
CA MET A 19 10.90 -21.94 11.91
C MET A 19 9.76 -21.23 12.65
N LYS A 20 9.98 -20.94 13.94
CA LYS A 20 9.04 -20.16 14.75
C LYS A 20 9.43 -18.68 14.68
N VAL A 21 8.74 -17.93 13.81
CA VAL A 21 8.87 -16.47 13.78
C VAL A 21 8.03 -15.90 14.92
N MET A 22 8.68 -15.30 15.92
CA MET A 22 7.96 -14.61 16.99
C MET A 22 7.31 -13.33 16.42
N PRO A 23 6.05 -13.04 16.76
CA PRO A 23 5.43 -11.79 16.35
C PRO A 23 6.23 -10.61 16.95
N PRO A 24 6.53 -9.58 16.16
CA PRO A 24 7.30 -8.46 16.67
C PRO A 24 6.53 -7.78 17.82
N LYS A 25 7.24 -7.36 18.88
CA LYS A 25 6.63 -6.55 19.94
C LYS A 25 6.00 -5.31 19.31
N ARG A 26 4.74 -5.01 19.66
CA ARG A 26 4.01 -3.81 19.23
C ARG A 26 4.73 -2.58 19.78
N MET A 27 5.70 -2.05 19.03
CA MET A 27 6.23 -0.73 19.31
C MET A 27 5.16 0.28 18.94
N HIS A 28 4.84 1.17 19.89
CA HIS A 28 3.80 2.18 19.76
C HIS A 28 3.93 2.96 18.44
N ASP A 29 2.77 3.28 17.87
CA ASP A 29 2.52 4.10 16.67
C ASP A 29 3.72 4.98 16.30
N GLU A 30 4.58 4.48 15.40
CA GLU A 30 5.52 5.32 14.69
C GLU A 30 4.66 6.29 13.85
N ARG A 31 4.43 7.49 14.38
CA ARG A 31 3.61 8.48 13.70
C ARG A 31 4.35 8.92 12.45
N CYS A 32 3.63 9.06 11.34
CA CYS A 32 4.17 9.71 10.15
C CYS A 32 4.80 11.03 10.58
N GLY A 33 6.05 11.25 10.11
CA GLY A 33 6.82 12.45 10.37
C GLY A 33 6.14 13.74 9.85
N PRO A 34 6.89 14.84 9.76
CA PRO A 34 6.36 16.13 9.35
C PRO A 34 5.58 16.06 8.02
N ALA A 35 4.65 16.99 7.81
CA ALA A 35 3.90 17.08 6.56
C ALA A 35 4.86 17.25 5.37
N ARG A 36 4.78 16.34 4.38
CA ARG A 36 5.62 16.34 3.17
C ARG A 36 4.80 16.77 1.97
N ILE A 37 5.40 17.56 1.09
CA ILE A 37 4.82 17.92 -0.20
C ILE A 37 4.70 16.66 -1.07
N LYS A 38 3.58 16.50 -1.78
CA LYS A 38 3.34 15.34 -2.65
C LYS A 38 4.03 15.48 -4.01
N TRP A 39 5.36 15.51 -4.03
CA TRP A 39 6.16 15.69 -5.24
C TRP A 39 5.85 14.70 -6.37
N TRP A 40 5.40 13.49 -6.05
CA TRP A 40 4.98 12.50 -7.05
C TRP A 40 3.77 12.96 -7.90
N ARG A 41 3.01 13.97 -7.46
CA ARG A 41 1.92 14.59 -8.24
C ARG A 41 2.39 15.71 -9.17
N LEU A 42 3.68 16.09 -9.11
CA LEU A 42 4.21 17.18 -9.93
C LEU A 42 4.04 16.87 -11.42
N LYS A 43 4.30 15.62 -11.83
CA LYS A 43 4.17 15.18 -13.23
C LYS A 43 2.77 15.44 -13.82
N GLU A 44 1.72 15.41 -13.01
CA GLU A 44 0.34 15.63 -13.48
C GLU A 44 -0.08 17.11 -13.44
N LYS A 45 0.63 17.94 -12.67
CA LYS A 45 0.23 19.33 -12.38
C LYS A 45 1.32 20.35 -12.67
N GLU A 46 2.32 19.98 -13.47
CA GLU A 46 3.52 20.78 -13.72
C GLU A 46 3.15 22.18 -14.23
N GLU A 47 2.38 22.29 -15.30
CA GLU A 47 1.96 23.58 -15.88
C GLU A 47 1.24 24.47 -14.86
N THR A 48 0.41 23.88 -14.00
CA THR A 48 -0.34 24.60 -12.96
C THR A 48 0.57 25.08 -11.81
N VAL A 49 1.67 24.38 -11.57
CA VAL A 49 2.68 24.79 -10.59
C VAL A 49 3.56 25.87 -11.19
N THR A 50 4.12 25.65 -12.39
CA THR A 50 5.02 26.59 -13.07
C THR A 50 4.35 27.93 -13.36
N SER A 51 3.10 27.94 -13.83
CA SER A 51 2.35 29.17 -14.10
C SER A 51 2.03 30.01 -12.85
N ARG A 52 2.17 29.45 -11.65
CA ARG A 52 1.88 30.15 -10.38
C ARG A 52 3.12 30.55 -9.60
N ILE A 53 4.30 30.12 -10.03
CA ILE A 53 5.53 30.54 -9.38
C ILE A 53 5.83 31.96 -9.85
N GLU A 54 5.69 32.92 -8.94
CA GLU A 54 6.14 34.28 -9.14
C GLU A 54 7.55 34.40 -8.57
N LEU A 55 8.53 34.66 -9.44
CA LEU A 55 9.91 34.84 -9.02
C LEU A 55 10.15 36.29 -8.57
N PRO A 56 10.82 36.50 -7.44
CA PRO A 56 11.13 37.84 -6.94
C PRO A 56 12.15 38.55 -7.83
N LEU A 57 12.13 39.89 -7.81
CA LEU A 57 13.17 40.71 -8.42
C LEU A 57 14.50 40.50 -7.68
N ILE A 58 15.60 40.41 -8.44
CA ILE A 58 16.93 40.19 -7.88
C ILE A 58 17.41 41.48 -7.18
N THR A 59 17.44 41.48 -5.84
CA THR A 59 17.97 42.58 -5.03
C THR A 59 19.31 42.19 -4.39
N ASN A 60 19.31 41.07 -3.68
CA ASN A 60 20.47 40.43 -3.07
C ASN A 60 20.43 38.94 -3.41
N ILE A 61 21.57 38.34 -3.76
CA ILE A 61 21.65 36.94 -4.22
C ILE A 61 21.06 35.98 -3.18
N ASP A 62 21.46 36.07 -1.91
CA ASP A 62 21.01 35.14 -0.87
C ASP A 62 19.51 35.28 -0.58
N GLU A 63 19.06 36.53 -0.44
CA GLU A 63 17.65 36.84 -0.18
C GLU A 63 16.76 36.42 -1.37
N THR A 64 17.25 36.59 -2.60
CA THR A 64 16.53 36.17 -3.82
C THR A 64 16.37 34.65 -3.87
N TRP A 65 17.42 33.90 -3.51
CA TRP A 65 17.35 32.43 -3.45
C TRP A 65 16.39 31.93 -2.39
N ASP A 66 16.38 32.54 -1.20
CA ASP A 66 15.48 32.17 -0.11
C ASP A 66 14.01 32.46 -0.49
N ASN A 67 13.75 33.66 -1.05
CA ASN A 67 12.43 34.05 -1.52
C ASN A 67 11.91 33.17 -2.66
N ALA A 68 12.78 32.83 -3.63
CA ALA A 68 12.42 31.92 -4.72
C ALA A 68 12.09 30.51 -4.18
N THR A 69 12.89 30.01 -3.24
CA THR A 69 12.65 28.72 -2.60
C THR A 69 11.32 28.72 -1.85
N GLN A 70 11.01 29.80 -1.11
CA GLN A 70 9.75 29.95 -0.40
C GLN A 70 8.55 29.98 -1.35
N ALA A 71 8.62 30.76 -2.43
CA ALA A 71 7.55 30.84 -3.45
C ALA A 71 7.26 29.46 -4.06
N ILE A 72 8.30 28.70 -4.41
CA ILE A 72 8.16 27.34 -4.95
C ILE A 72 7.50 26.42 -3.92
N VAL A 73 7.96 26.45 -2.66
CA VAL A 73 7.42 25.61 -1.57
C VAL A 73 5.94 25.92 -1.32
N GLU A 74 5.55 27.18 -1.30
CA GLU A 74 4.16 27.61 -1.09
C GLU A 74 3.23 27.17 -2.21
N VAL A 75 3.63 27.40 -3.47
CA VAL A 75 2.87 26.98 -4.64
C VAL A 75 2.74 25.45 -4.68
N ALA A 76 3.83 24.73 -4.41
CA ALA A 76 3.83 23.27 -4.39
C ALA A 76 2.92 22.72 -3.27
N ARG A 77 2.95 23.29 -2.07
CA ARG A 77 2.03 22.93 -0.97
C ARG A 77 0.56 23.16 -1.35
N SER A 78 0.26 24.28 -2.01
CA SER A 78 -1.09 24.63 -2.45
C SER A 78 -1.60 23.72 -3.57
N LYS A 79 -0.76 23.42 -4.58
CA LYS A 79 -1.17 22.69 -5.79
C LYS A 79 -1.07 21.18 -5.72
N LEU A 80 0.01 20.68 -5.12
CA LEU A 80 0.25 19.25 -4.98
C LEU A 80 -0.39 18.71 -3.70
N GLY A 81 -0.57 19.58 -2.70
CA GLY A 81 -1.04 19.24 -1.37
C GLY A 81 0.07 18.68 -0.50
N THR A 82 -0.22 18.56 0.80
CA THR A 82 0.68 17.98 1.79
C THR A 82 0.15 16.64 2.30
N SER A 83 1.04 15.79 2.81
CA SER A 83 0.64 14.61 3.58
C SER A 83 0.08 15.04 4.93
N LYS A 84 -0.88 14.27 5.46
CA LYS A 84 -1.39 14.49 6.81
C LYS A 84 -0.27 14.20 7.82
N PRO A 85 0.14 15.18 8.65
CA PRO A 85 1.11 14.93 9.71
C PRO A 85 0.49 14.02 10.77
N GLY A 86 1.29 13.20 11.43
CA GLY A 86 0.81 12.37 12.55
C GLY A 86 -0.14 11.23 12.17
N CYS A 87 -0.33 10.93 10.89
CA CYS A 87 -1.03 9.70 10.49
C CYS A 87 -0.30 8.49 11.07
N ARG A 88 -1.05 7.55 11.64
CA ARG A 88 -0.48 6.25 12.02
C ARG A 88 0.12 5.63 10.76
N LYS A 89 1.42 5.34 10.79
CA LYS A 89 2.04 4.52 9.76
C LYS A 89 1.23 3.23 9.76
N ILE A 90 0.66 2.85 8.62
CA ILE A 90 -0.09 1.60 8.52
C ILE A 90 0.87 0.54 9.01
N ASP A 91 0.52 -0.09 10.13
CA ASP A 91 1.34 -1.13 10.71
C ASP A 91 1.45 -2.23 9.65
N LYS A 92 2.63 -2.38 9.05
CA LYS A 92 2.86 -3.44 8.07
C LYS A 92 2.62 -4.81 8.71
N GLN A 93 2.67 -4.92 10.05
CA GLN A 93 2.25 -6.15 10.74
C GLN A 93 0.77 -6.47 10.57
N ALA A 94 -0.11 -5.48 10.32
CA ALA A 94 -1.53 -5.74 10.08
C ALA A 94 -1.78 -6.61 8.83
N TRP A 95 -0.80 -6.69 7.91
CA TRP A 95 -0.82 -7.55 6.73
C TRP A 95 -0.11 -8.89 6.93
N LEU A 96 0.50 -9.14 8.09
CA LEU A 96 1.11 -10.44 8.40
C LEU A 96 0.03 -11.48 8.69
N TRP A 97 0.31 -12.74 8.36
CA TRP A 97 -0.58 -13.88 8.55
C TRP A 97 -0.70 -14.32 10.03
N MET A 98 -0.98 -13.37 10.92
CA MET A 98 -1.17 -13.61 12.35
C MET A 98 -2.51 -14.30 12.63
N ASP A 99 -2.63 -14.90 13.82
CA ASP A 99 -3.83 -15.66 14.19
C ASP A 99 -5.12 -14.85 14.10
N GLY A 100 -5.10 -13.55 14.43
CA GLY A 100 -6.25 -12.67 14.24
C GLY A 100 -6.70 -12.57 12.78
N VAL A 101 -5.75 -12.46 11.84
CA VAL A 101 -6.02 -12.44 10.39
C VAL A 101 -6.54 -13.81 9.94
N ARG A 102 -5.92 -14.90 10.41
CA ARG A 102 -6.34 -16.28 10.09
C ARG A 102 -7.77 -16.58 10.57
N ILE A 103 -8.13 -16.15 11.77
CA ILE A 103 -9.47 -16.30 12.34
C ILE A 103 -10.48 -15.54 11.47
N LYS A 104 -10.22 -14.27 11.16
CA LYS A 104 -11.12 -13.45 10.32
C LYS A 104 -11.26 -13.98 8.91
N VAL A 105 -10.19 -14.47 8.29
CA VAL A 105 -10.24 -15.11 6.97
C VAL A 105 -11.04 -16.40 7.00
N ARG A 106 -10.87 -17.23 8.05
CA ARG A 106 -11.65 -18.47 8.21
C ARG A 106 -13.14 -18.18 8.38
N GLU A 107 -13.48 -17.17 9.18
CA GLU A 107 -14.86 -16.74 9.39
C GLU A 107 -15.49 -16.18 8.11
N LYS A 108 -14.76 -15.33 7.37
CA LYS A 108 -15.17 -14.87 6.04
C LYS A 108 -15.43 -16.03 5.07
N LYS A 109 -14.55 -17.04 5.04
CA LYS A 109 -14.75 -18.24 4.21
C LYS A 109 -16.00 -19.01 4.63
N ARG A 110 -16.23 -19.23 5.92
CA ARG A 110 -17.44 -19.89 6.44
C ARG A 110 -18.71 -19.17 6.01
N LEU A 111 -18.76 -17.85 6.18
CA LEU A 111 -19.90 -17.03 5.78
C LEU A 111 -20.11 -17.04 4.27
N TYR A 112 -19.04 -17.00 3.49
CA TYR A 112 -19.13 -17.10 2.03
C TYR A 112 -19.66 -18.46 1.58
N THR A 113 -19.21 -19.56 2.20
CA THR A 113 -19.73 -20.91 1.95
C THR A 113 -21.23 -20.97 2.24
N TYR A 114 -21.66 -20.46 3.40
CA TYR A 114 -23.08 -20.37 3.74
C TYR A 114 -23.87 -19.53 2.72
N TYR A 115 -23.42 -18.32 2.42
CA TYR A 115 -24.03 -17.45 1.41
C TYR A 115 -24.13 -18.11 0.04
N SER A 116 -23.09 -18.84 -0.39
CA SER A 116 -23.09 -19.57 -1.66
C SER A 116 -24.06 -20.76 -1.66
N MET A 117 -24.36 -21.35 -0.50
CA MET A 117 -25.33 -22.43 -0.36
C MET A 117 -26.75 -21.88 -0.36
N THR A 118 -27.00 -20.78 0.36
CA THR A 118 -28.32 -20.13 0.38
C THR A 118 -28.69 -19.54 -0.97
N LYS A 119 -27.75 -18.91 -1.70
CA LYS A 119 -28.00 -18.46 -3.08
C LYS A 119 -28.34 -19.59 -4.05
N ARG A 120 -27.78 -20.78 -3.86
CA ARG A 120 -28.09 -21.94 -4.73
C ARG A 120 -29.49 -22.48 -4.48
N MET A 121 -29.98 -22.47 -3.24
CA MET A 121 -31.33 -22.91 -2.89
C MET A 121 -32.41 -21.94 -3.42
N THR A 122 -32.16 -20.63 -3.39
CA THR A 122 -33.12 -19.63 -3.91
C THR A 122 -33.26 -19.64 -5.43
N THR A 123 -32.27 -20.16 -6.15
CA THR A 123 -32.29 -20.23 -7.63
C THR A 123 -32.83 -21.59 -8.14
N GLY A 124 -33.10 -22.54 -7.23
CA GLY A 124 -33.63 -23.88 -7.55
C GLY A 124 -35.12 -24.09 -7.26
N SER A 125 -35.85 -23.06 -6.85
CA SER A 125 -37.30 -23.13 -6.53
C SER A 125 -38.14 -22.26 -7.45
N SER A 126 -37.87 -22.31 -8.75
CA SER A 126 -38.77 -21.81 -9.80
C SER A 126 -38.80 -22.80 -10.96
N THR A 127 -39.50 -23.90 -10.71
CA THR A 127 -40.14 -24.71 -11.75
C THR A 127 -41.54 -25.02 -11.24
N TRP A 128 -42.48 -24.19 -11.66
CA TRP A 128 -43.86 -24.53 -11.99
C TRP A 128 -44.18 -23.82 -13.30
#